data_AF-A0A1S3CVL8-F1
#
_entry.id   AF-A0A1S3CVL8-F1
#
_cell.length_a   1.000
_cell.length_b   1.000
_cell.length_c   1.000
_cell.angle_alpha   90.00
_cell.angle_beta   90.00
_cell.angle_gamma   90.00
#
_symmetry.space_group_name_H-M   'P 1'
#
loop_
_entity.id
_entity.type
_entity.pdbx_description
1 polymer ?
#
loop_
_entity_poly.entity_id
_entity_poly.type
_entity_poly.pdbx_seq_one_letter_code
_entity_poly.pdbx_strand_id
1 'polypeptide(L)'
;MSILSHISLSKIVISVGLGFMIHSVWSIYKLSLPPDCPVERTCLKSSLLRNPKLELILFSSVKEKPTGRDVELILEKKKFDYNQAFEENIKLNVPYKTRMNGTLFLHMFIIAHRPNQNWDWDSLARHSNQYEIKVYRKVPLSKYALPPDRTFHLLSEEGPQQKSRKPV
;
A
#
# COMPACT_ATOMS: atom_id res chain seq x y z
N MET A 1 -55.94 30.42 -11.23
CA MET A 1 -55.19 30.52 -9.96
C MET A 1 -55.74 29.48 -8.97
N SER A 2 -55.50 28.18 -9.20
CA SER A 2 -56.14 27.09 -8.40
C SER A 2 -55.22 25.88 -8.21
N ILE A 3 -53.93 26.10 -8.00
CA ILE A 3 -52.98 25.00 -7.69
C ILE A 3 -52.63 24.98 -6.20
N LEU A 4 -52.98 26.04 -5.46
CA LEU A 4 -52.62 26.20 -4.04
C LEU A 4 -53.60 25.55 -3.05
N SER A 5 -54.71 24.93 -3.51
CA SER A 5 -55.79 24.45 -2.63
C SER A 5 -55.62 23.00 -2.11
N HIS A 6 -54.60 22.25 -2.53
CA HIS A 6 -54.43 20.82 -2.18
C HIS A 6 -53.06 20.44 -1.59
N ILE A 7 -52.36 21.41 -0.98
CA ILE A 7 -51.03 21.19 -0.44
C ILE A 7 -51.15 20.91 1.07
N SER A 8 -51.18 19.63 1.43
CA SER A 8 -51.07 19.17 2.82
C SER A 8 -49.63 19.32 3.33
N LEU A 9 -49.46 19.69 4.60
CA LEU A 9 -48.16 19.90 5.26
C LEU A 9 -47.19 18.73 5.05
N SER A 10 -47.68 17.50 5.12
CA SER A 10 -46.88 16.29 4.89
C SER A 10 -46.26 16.25 3.49
N LYS A 11 -46.96 16.75 2.46
CA LYS A 11 -46.43 16.82 1.09
C LYS A 11 -45.30 17.84 0.97
N ILE A 12 -45.40 18.95 1.69
CA ILE A 12 -44.33 19.97 1.74
C ILE A 12 -43.08 19.37 2.37
N VAL A 13 -43.22 18.72 3.53
CA VAL A 13 -42.11 18.10 4.25
C VAL A 13 -41.43 17.02 3.41
N ILE A 14 -42.20 16.15 2.74
CA ILE A 14 -41.66 15.12 1.84
C ILE A 14 -40.92 15.76 0.66
N SER A 15 -41.49 16.80 0.04
CA SER A 15 -40.85 17.49 -1.08
C SER A 15 -39.53 18.14 -0.69
N VAL A 16 -39.47 18.78 0.47
CA VAL A 16 -38.24 19.39 1.01
C VAL A 16 -37.21 18.31 1.34
N GLY A 17 -37.64 17.20 1.95
CA GLY A 17 -36.78 16.06 2.25
C GLY A 17 -36.16 15.43 0.99
N LEU A 18 -36.95 15.24 -0.07
CA LEU A 18 -36.45 14.76 -1.37
C LEU A 18 -35.45 15.75 -1.99
N GLY A 19 -35.75 17.05 -1.96
CA GLY A 19 -34.84 18.07 -2.44
C GLY A 19 -33.50 18.07 -1.69
N PHE A 20 -33.55 17.88 -0.37
CA PHE A 20 -32.35 17.74 0.46
C PHE A 20 -31.54 16.49 0.08
N MET A 21 -32.18 15.33 -0.07
CA MET A 21 -31.49 14.09 -0.49
C MET A 21 -30.80 14.24 -1.85
N ILE A 22 -31.49 14.83 -2.83
CA ILE A 22 -30.92 15.10 -4.16
C ILE A 22 -29.73 16.05 -4.04
N HIS A 23 -29.85 17.11 -3.24
CA HIS A 23 -28.77 18.06 -3.00
C HIS A 23 -27.56 17.39 -2.32
N SER A 24 -27.79 16.51 -1.34
CA SER A 24 -26.74 15.75 -0.67
C SER A 24 -26.03 14.81 -1.65
N VAL A 25 -26.77 14.03 -2.44
CA VAL A 25 -26.20 13.15 -3.47
C VAL A 25 -25.39 13.94 -4.48
N TRP A 26 -25.92 15.06 -4.98
CA TRP A 26 -25.21 15.96 -5.91
C TRP A 26 -23.93 16.53 -5.31
N SER A 27 -23.96 16.88 -4.03
CA SER A 27 -22.80 17.44 -3.33
C SER A 27 -21.69 16.41 -3.14
N ILE A 28 -22.05 15.17 -2.80
CA ILE A 28 -21.11 14.04 -2.71
C ILE A 28 -20.55 13.70 -4.09
N TYR A 29 -21.39 13.67 -5.12
CA TYR A 29 -20.94 13.41 -6.50
C TYR A 29 -19.87 14.40 -6.96
N LYS A 30 -20.05 15.70 -6.68
CA LYS A 30 -19.05 16.73 -7.01
C LYS A 30 -17.73 16.58 -6.27
N LEU A 31 -17.69 15.92 -5.11
CA LEU A 31 -16.45 15.64 -4.38
C LEU A 31 -15.68 14.47 -5.00
N SER A 32 -16.38 13.55 -5.68
CA SER A 32 -15.76 12.38 -6.32
C SER A 32 -15.06 12.72 -7.64
N LEU A 33 -15.43 13.80 -8.31
CA LEU A 33 -14.75 14.25 -9.54
C LEU A 33 -13.85 15.46 -9.24
N PRO A 34 -12.55 15.39 -9.59
CA PRO A 34 -11.72 16.58 -9.56
C PRO A 34 -12.29 17.63 -10.53
N PRO A 35 -12.30 18.91 -10.16
CA PRO A 35 -12.73 19.97 -11.07
C PRO A 35 -11.80 20.06 -12.26
N ASP A 36 -12.33 20.54 -13.39
CA ASP A 36 -11.50 20.89 -14.54
C ASP A 36 -10.42 21.91 -14.11
N CYS A 37 -9.27 21.83 -14.77
CA CYS A 37 -8.14 22.73 -14.55
C CYS A 37 -8.21 23.89 -15.57
N PRO A 38 -8.88 25.02 -15.26
CA PRO A 38 -8.90 26.17 -16.16
C PRO A 38 -7.52 26.82 -16.26
N VAL A 39 -7.20 27.35 -17.45
CA VAL A 39 -5.89 27.96 -17.79
C VAL A 39 -5.52 29.12 -16.85
N GLU A 40 -6.51 29.79 -16.27
CA GLU A 40 -6.34 30.95 -15.38
C GLU A 40 -5.98 30.57 -13.93
N ARG A 41 -5.97 29.27 -13.57
CA ARG A 41 -5.65 28.82 -12.21
C ARG A 41 -4.41 27.93 -12.17
N THR A 42 -3.67 28.02 -11.06
CA THR A 42 -2.57 27.11 -10.76
C THR A 42 -3.10 25.74 -10.35
N CYS A 43 -3.00 24.77 -11.24
CA CYS A 43 -3.43 23.41 -10.96
C CYS A 43 -2.32 22.55 -10.38
N LEU A 44 -2.73 21.60 -9.53
CA LEU A 44 -1.85 20.54 -9.05
C LEU A 44 -1.45 19.67 -10.24
N LYS A 45 -0.17 19.69 -10.59
CA LYS A 45 0.42 18.80 -11.58
C LYS A 45 1.20 17.72 -10.85
N SER A 46 1.12 16.48 -11.34
CA SER A 46 1.94 15.41 -10.80
C SER A 46 3.42 15.74 -10.94
N SER A 47 4.18 15.62 -9.86
CA SER A 47 5.63 15.83 -9.87
C SER A 47 6.36 14.85 -10.79
N LEU A 48 5.73 13.72 -11.14
CA LEU A 48 6.27 12.73 -12.08
C LEU A 48 6.29 13.25 -13.52
N LEU A 49 5.41 14.20 -13.90
CA LEU A 49 5.38 14.78 -15.25
C LEU A 49 6.68 15.49 -15.62
N ARG A 50 7.48 15.90 -14.63
CA ARG A 50 8.79 16.52 -14.83
C ARG A 50 9.92 15.49 -15.05
N ASN A 51 9.60 14.21 -15.14
CA ASN A 51 10.57 13.11 -15.23
C ASN A 51 11.69 13.23 -14.19
N PRO A 52 11.34 13.27 -12.88
CA PRO A 52 12.34 13.38 -11.83
C PRO A 52 13.23 12.14 -11.84
N LYS A 53 14.52 12.33 -11.55
CA LYS A 53 15.43 11.22 -11.28
C LYS A 53 15.05 10.63 -9.93
N LEU A 54 14.71 9.35 -9.88
CA LEU A 54 14.31 8.67 -8.66
C LEU A 54 15.37 7.64 -8.23
N GLU A 55 15.41 7.39 -6.93
CA GLU A 55 16.17 6.32 -6.31
C GLU A 55 15.24 5.34 -5.61
N LEU A 56 15.56 4.05 -5.70
CA LEU A 56 14.87 2.97 -5.00
C LEU A 56 15.80 2.44 -3.90
N ILE A 57 15.29 2.41 -2.66
CA ILE A 57 16.04 1.96 -1.49
C ILE A 57 15.23 0.92 -0.76
N LEU A 58 15.83 -0.23 -0.49
CA LEU A 58 15.20 -1.37 0.14
C LEU A 58 15.91 -1.73 1.44
N PHE A 59 15.14 -1.88 2.51
CA PHE A 59 15.60 -2.40 3.80
C PHE A 59 14.83 -3.65 4.20
N SER A 60 15.48 -4.59 4.89
CA SER A 60 14.80 -5.69 5.60
C SER A 60 14.71 -5.42 7.09
N SER A 61 13.62 -5.86 7.70
CA SER A 61 13.55 -6.04 9.14
C SER A 61 12.65 -7.19 9.54
N VAL A 62 12.92 -7.78 10.71
CA VAL A 62 12.01 -8.73 11.36
C VAL A 62 10.83 -7.98 12.04
N LYS A 63 10.97 -6.68 12.31
CA LYS A 63 9.92 -5.87 12.92
C LYS A 63 9.13 -5.13 11.85
N GLU A 64 7.82 -5.08 12.00
CA GLU A 64 6.94 -4.31 11.11
C GLU A 64 7.19 -2.78 11.19
N LYS A 65 7.60 -2.30 12.36
CA LYS A 65 7.96 -0.91 12.63
C LYS A 65 9.36 -0.87 13.26
N PRO A 66 10.42 -0.95 12.44
CA PRO A 66 11.78 -1.04 12.96
C PRO A 66 12.36 0.31 13.34
N THR A 67 13.39 0.28 14.18
CA THR A 67 14.30 1.41 14.41
C THR A 67 15.55 1.26 13.53
N GLY A 68 16.41 2.28 13.44
CA GLY A 68 17.61 2.23 12.60
C GLY A 68 18.55 1.04 12.88
N ARG A 69 18.51 0.45 14.09
CA ARG A 69 19.31 -0.73 14.43
C ARG A 69 18.67 -2.07 14.05
N ASP A 70 17.37 -2.05 13.77
CA ASP A 70 16.58 -3.24 13.46
C ASP A 70 16.50 -3.50 11.94
N VAL A 71 17.10 -2.63 11.13
CA VAL A 71 17.06 -2.70 9.68
C VAL A 71 18.41 -3.05 9.08
N GLU A 72 18.36 -3.67 7.92
CA GLU A 72 19.53 -3.94 7.09
C GLU A 72 19.26 -3.37 5.69
N LEU A 73 20.18 -2.57 5.16
CA LEU A 73 20.09 -2.06 3.79
C LEU A 73 20.39 -3.20 2.83
N ILE A 74 19.43 -3.50 1.96
CA ILE A 74 19.50 -4.62 1.02
C ILE A 74 19.90 -4.14 -0.38
N LEU A 75 19.32 -3.03 -0.82
CA LEU A 75 19.53 -2.48 -2.16
C LEU A 75 19.41 -0.97 -2.14
N GLU A 76 20.33 -0.31 -2.84
CA GLU A 76 20.24 1.11 -3.19
C GLU A 76 20.45 1.27 -4.70
N LYS A 77 19.38 1.62 -5.41
CA LYS A 77 19.40 1.86 -6.86
C LYS A 77 19.23 3.34 -7.14
N LYS A 78 20.35 4.01 -7.44
CA LYS A 78 20.41 5.47 -7.68
C LYS A 78 19.71 5.97 -8.93
N LYS A 79 19.47 5.09 -9.91
CA LYS A 79 18.81 5.42 -11.19
C LYS A 79 17.65 4.46 -11.36
N PHE A 80 16.57 4.72 -10.65
CA PHE A 80 15.34 3.96 -10.76
C PHE A 80 14.44 4.61 -11.82
N ASP A 81 14.17 3.90 -12.91
CA ASP A 81 13.19 4.31 -13.93
C ASP A 81 11.84 3.69 -13.60
N TYR A 82 10.86 4.53 -13.31
CA TYR A 82 9.50 4.11 -12.95
C TYR A 82 8.64 3.77 -14.17
N ASN A 83 9.12 4.07 -15.39
CA ASN A 83 8.41 3.75 -16.64
C ASN A 83 8.75 2.36 -17.18
N GLN A 84 9.77 1.70 -16.62
CA GLN A 84 10.22 0.38 -17.05
C GLN A 84 9.94 -0.66 -15.96
N ALA A 85 9.66 -1.89 -16.39
CA ALA A 85 9.61 -3.02 -15.48
C ALA A 85 11.02 -3.23 -14.88
N PHE A 86 11.07 -3.40 -13.57
CA PHE A 86 12.32 -3.58 -12.83
C PHE A 86 12.28 -4.91 -12.08
N GLU A 87 13.24 -5.77 -12.38
CA GLU A 87 13.47 -7.04 -11.69
C GLU A 87 14.95 -7.14 -11.32
N GLU A 88 15.23 -7.43 -10.05
CA GLU A 88 16.60 -7.58 -9.55
C GLU A 88 16.66 -8.74 -8.57
N ASN A 89 17.65 -9.62 -8.76
CA ASN A 89 17.88 -10.76 -7.88
C ASN A 89 18.72 -10.30 -6.69
N ILE A 90 18.13 -10.33 -5.50
CA ILE A 90 18.80 -9.88 -4.29
C ILE A 90 19.08 -11.08 -3.37
N LYS A 91 20.34 -11.21 -2.95
CA LYS A 91 20.73 -12.17 -1.92
C LYS A 91 20.39 -11.58 -0.55
N LEU A 92 19.44 -12.21 0.12
CA LEU A 92 18.97 -11.80 1.44
C LEU A 92 19.24 -12.90 2.45
N ASN A 93 19.87 -12.56 3.56
CA ASN A 93 20.02 -13.49 4.67
C ASN A 93 18.72 -13.55 5.50
N VAL A 94 18.14 -14.73 5.65
CA VAL A 94 16.92 -14.90 6.46
C VAL A 94 17.30 -15.01 7.94
N PRO A 95 16.92 -14.04 8.80
CA PRO A 95 17.30 -14.05 10.21
C PRO A 95 16.71 -15.24 10.97
N TYR A 96 17.39 -15.68 12.02
CA TYR A 96 16.95 -16.79 12.87
C TYR A 96 15.52 -16.59 13.41
N LYS A 97 15.19 -15.35 13.82
CA LYS A 97 13.84 -14.99 14.31
C LYS A 97 12.76 -15.21 13.26
N THR A 98 13.04 -14.97 11.97
CA THR A 98 12.12 -15.27 10.88
C THR A 98 11.95 -16.78 10.70
N ARG A 99 13.02 -17.57 10.84
CA ARG A 99 12.95 -19.04 10.73
C ARG A 99 12.13 -19.67 11.86
N MET A 100 12.13 -19.05 13.04
CA MET A 100 11.35 -19.46 14.22
C MET A 100 9.93 -18.87 14.21
N ASN A 101 9.16 -19.11 13.14
CA ASN A 101 7.78 -18.61 12.93
C ASN A 101 7.64 -17.08 12.97
N GLY A 102 8.71 -16.34 12.70
CA GLY A 102 8.67 -14.88 12.56
C GLY A 102 8.37 -14.46 11.13
N THR A 103 7.96 -13.21 10.95
CA THR A 103 7.79 -12.61 9.63
C THR A 103 8.98 -11.71 9.28
N LEU A 104 9.47 -11.77 8.05
CA LEU A 104 10.41 -10.78 7.53
C LEU A 104 9.65 -9.75 6.70
N PHE A 105 9.96 -8.48 6.92
CA PHE A 105 9.38 -7.35 6.23
C PHE A 105 10.42 -6.70 5.32
N LEU A 106 9.99 -6.36 4.11
CA LEU A 106 10.68 -5.48 3.18
C LEU A 106 10.10 -4.08 3.33
N HIS A 107 10.99 -3.10 3.48
CA HIS A 107 10.67 -1.69 3.53
C HIS A 107 11.25 -1.01 2.30
N MET A 108 10.38 -0.51 1.44
CA MET A 108 10.72 0.09 0.17
C MET A 108 10.50 1.60 0.22
N PHE A 109 11.52 2.35 -0.16
CA PHE A 109 11.45 3.80 -0.36
C PHE A 109 11.74 4.13 -1.82
N ILE A 110 10.90 4.98 -2.40
CA ILE A 110 11.17 5.64 -3.68
C ILE A 110 11.24 7.14 -3.40
N ILE A 111 12.35 7.76 -3.75
CA ILE A 111 12.62 9.17 -3.44
C ILE A 111 13.30 9.88 -4.60
N ALA A 112 13.22 11.21 -4.62
CA ALA A 112 13.97 12.03 -5.57
C ALA A 112 15.49 11.89 -5.33
N HIS A 113 16.24 11.75 -6.43
CA HIS A 113 17.70 11.64 -6.41
C HIS A 113 18.36 12.87 -5.81
N ARG A 114 19.30 12.65 -4.88
CA ARG A 114 20.12 13.72 -4.30
C ARG A 114 21.60 13.38 -4.41
N PRO A 115 22.41 14.22 -5.06
CA PRO A 115 23.85 13.98 -5.15
C PRO A 115 24.48 14.00 -3.76
N ASN A 116 25.46 13.11 -3.54
CA ASN A 116 26.23 12.96 -2.29
C ASN A 116 25.42 12.64 -1.03
N GLN A 117 24.17 12.18 -1.17
CA GLN A 117 23.39 11.70 -0.04
C GLN A 117 23.68 10.22 0.19
N ASN A 118 24.04 9.87 1.43
CA ASN A 118 23.99 8.49 1.89
C ASN A 118 22.67 8.28 2.63
N TRP A 119 21.98 7.19 2.33
CA TRP A 119 20.67 6.92 2.88
C TRP A 119 20.76 6.02 4.10
N ASP A 120 20.06 6.41 5.15
CA ASP A 120 19.93 5.64 6.38
C ASP A 120 18.45 5.51 6.70
N TRP A 121 18.08 4.44 7.40
CA TRP A 121 16.70 4.22 7.80
C TRP A 121 16.15 5.40 8.58
N ASP A 122 16.94 5.91 9.50
CA ASP A 122 16.56 6.98 10.39
C ASP A 122 16.34 8.31 9.67
N SER A 123 17.15 8.61 8.65
CA SER A 123 16.98 9.80 7.81
C SER A 123 15.71 9.69 6.96
N LEU A 124 15.45 8.52 6.38
CA LEU A 124 14.27 8.26 5.57
C LEU A 124 13.00 8.19 6.42
N ALA A 125 12.97 7.42 7.50
CA ALA A 125 11.77 7.15 8.29
C ALA A 125 11.27 8.39 9.05
N ARG A 126 12.18 9.18 9.66
CA ARG A 126 11.80 10.32 10.50
C ARG A 126 11.49 11.59 9.71
N HIS A 127 12.23 11.88 8.64
CA HIS A 127 12.07 13.14 7.91
C HIS A 127 11.04 13.05 6.78
N SER A 128 9.81 12.64 7.13
CA SER A 128 8.68 12.56 6.19
C SER A 128 8.51 13.81 5.33
N ASN A 129 8.71 14.99 5.91
CA ASN A 129 8.37 16.27 5.27
C ASN A 129 9.56 16.98 4.61
N GLN A 130 10.77 16.40 4.67
CA GLN A 130 11.99 17.03 4.14
C GLN A 130 12.22 16.73 2.65
N TYR A 131 11.51 15.75 2.09
CA TYR A 131 11.71 15.28 0.73
C TYR A 131 10.46 15.56 -0.11
N GLU A 132 10.63 16.25 -1.24
CA GLU A 132 9.53 16.63 -2.13
C GLU A 132 8.79 15.41 -2.71
N ILE A 133 9.52 14.33 -2.96
CA ILE A 133 8.99 13.07 -3.46
C ILE A 133 9.53 11.97 -2.55
N LYS A 134 8.64 11.34 -1.81
CA LYS A 134 8.93 10.16 -1.00
C LYS A 134 7.71 9.25 -0.94
N VAL A 135 7.89 8.03 -1.40
CA VAL A 135 6.91 6.95 -1.29
C VAL A 135 7.50 5.88 -0.40
N TYR A 136 6.75 5.45 0.61
CA TYR A 136 7.14 4.37 1.51
C TYR A 136 6.11 3.24 1.43
N ARG A 137 6.60 2.02 1.21
CA ARG A 137 5.77 0.82 1.23
C ARG A 137 6.43 -0.28 2.03
N LYS A 138 5.65 -0.96 2.85
CA LYS A 138 6.05 -2.17 3.58
C LYS A 138 5.41 -3.40 2.95
N VAL A 139 6.15 -4.49 2.85
CA VAL A 139 5.68 -5.75 2.28
C VAL A 139 6.20 -6.93 3.13
N PRO A 140 5.34 -7.83 3.63
CA PRO A 140 5.81 -9.06 4.26
C PRO A 140 6.39 -10.01 3.19
N LEU A 141 7.63 -10.45 3.38
CA LEU A 141 8.34 -11.36 2.47
C LEU A 141 8.07 -12.83 2.78
N SER A 142 7.73 -13.15 4.02
CA SER A 142 7.36 -14.50 4.43
C SER A 142 5.86 -14.58 4.67
N LYS A 143 5.20 -15.54 4.02
CA LYS A 143 3.85 -15.97 4.40
C LYS A 143 3.98 -17.29 5.15
N TYR A 144 3.15 -17.48 6.17
CA TYR A 144 3.03 -18.79 6.79
C TYR A 144 2.58 -19.78 5.72
N ALA A 145 3.42 -20.76 5.40
CA ALA A 145 2.99 -21.88 4.60
C ALA A 145 2.02 -22.66 5.47
N LEU A 146 0.73 -22.61 5.13
CA LEU A 146 -0.22 -23.54 5.72
C LEU A 146 0.35 -24.93 5.47
N PRO A 147 0.58 -25.75 6.51
CA PRO A 147 0.94 -27.13 6.28
C PRO A 147 -0.15 -27.71 5.37
N PRO A 148 0.19 -28.48 4.33
CA PRO A 148 -0.82 -29.14 3.53
C PRO A 148 -1.68 -29.95 4.48
N ASP A 149 -2.92 -29.50 4.66
CA ASP A 149 -3.83 -30.03 5.66
C ASP A 149 -3.95 -31.53 5.44
N ARG A 150 -3.79 -32.33 6.50
CA ARG A 150 -4.00 -33.78 6.49
C ARG A 150 -5.50 -34.13 6.43
N THR A 151 -6.24 -33.41 5.61
CA THR A 151 -7.70 -33.41 5.52
C THR A 151 -8.06 -32.86 4.14
N PHE A 152 -8.57 -33.60 3.16
CA PHE A 152 -9.02 -34.98 3.13
C PHE A 152 -8.87 -35.50 1.70
N HIS A 153 -8.06 -36.54 1.49
CA HIS A 153 -8.18 -37.37 0.30
C HIS A 153 -9.39 -38.30 0.52
N LEU A 154 -10.60 -37.81 0.27
CA LEU A 154 -11.84 -38.60 0.38
C LEU A 154 -11.98 -39.68 -0.71
N LEU A 155 -10.97 -39.87 -1.55
CA LEU A 155 -10.93 -40.82 -2.67
C LEU A 155 -9.65 -41.67 -2.68
N SER A 156 -8.87 -41.73 -1.60
CA SER A 156 -7.81 -42.74 -1.49
C SER A 156 -8.37 -44.03 -0.90
N GLU A 157 -8.78 -44.96 -1.76
CA GLU A 157 -8.97 -46.37 -1.42
C GLU A 157 -7.61 -47.06 -1.21
N GLU A 158 -6.84 -46.68 -0.19
CA GLU A 158 -5.73 -47.54 0.25
C GLU A 158 -5.64 -47.54 1.78
N GLY A 159 -5.86 -48.72 2.36
CA GLY A 159 -5.96 -48.98 3.80
C GLY A 159 -4.67 -48.70 4.59
N PRO A 160 -4.72 -48.88 5.93
CA PRO A 160 -3.72 -48.34 6.84
C PRO A 160 -2.36 -49.06 6.71
N GLN A 161 -1.42 -48.44 5.98
CA GLN A 161 0.00 -48.78 6.06
C GLN A 161 0.65 -47.99 7.20
N GLN A 162 0.77 -48.67 8.33
CA GLN A 162 1.53 -48.27 9.51
C GLN A 162 3.01 -48.05 9.11
N LYS A 163 3.49 -46.80 9.07
CA LYS A 163 4.93 -46.51 8.92
C LYS A 163 5.54 -45.93 10.19
N SER A 164 6.37 -46.78 10.78
CA SER A 164 7.30 -46.63 11.89
C SER A 164 7.99 -45.26 11.96
N ARG A 165 8.03 -44.69 13.17
CA ARG A 165 9.01 -43.65 13.53
C ARG A 165 10.42 -44.22 13.36
N LYS A 166 11.34 -43.43 12.81
CA LYS A 166 12.77 -43.53 13.13
C LYS A 166 13.36 -42.13 13.40
N PRO A 167 14.33 -42.02 14.32
CA PRO A 167 14.79 -40.76 14.88
C PRO A 167 16.02 -40.18 14.16
N VAL A 168 16.28 -38.91 14.51
CA VAL A 168 17.44 -38.03 14.25
C VAL A 168 17.43 -37.31 12.91
#